data_AF-A0A523Z995-F1
#
_entry.id   AF-A0A523Z995-F1
#
_cell.length_a   1.000
_cell.length_b   1.000
_cell.length_c   1.000
_cell.angle_alpha   90.00
_cell.angle_beta   90.00
_cell.angle_gamma   90.00
#
_symmetry.space_group_name_H-M   'P 1'
#
loop_
_entity.id
_entity.type
_entity.pdbx_description
1 polymer ?
#
loop_
_entity_poly.entity_id
_entity_poly.type
_entity_poly.pdbx_seq_one_letter_code
_entity_poly.pdbx_strand_id
1 'polypeptide(L)'
;MKRPGWVIVIGVIGMIIGFFGILGTGKSIIMPRVIELQREILAELEEVSEEDWWDYEELPPERIIEIGTRLLDLPDWFYKWSIIFGIIGFFVYMYYLFASIWLFLIKKSAVKLFYIAIGLSICLSLSRMIVAGFTQSIIGFFLMAGSSLVLAVNIVILIIVALNDKSVFVTSEA
;
A
#
# COMPACT_ATOMS: atom_id res chain seq x y z
N MET A 1 -20.45 -2.75 30.15
CA MET A 1 -20.03 -1.36 29.85
C MET A 1 -20.27 -1.06 28.37
N LYS A 2 -20.70 0.16 28.01
CA LYS A 2 -20.84 0.54 26.59
C LYS A 2 -19.46 0.67 25.97
N ARG A 3 -19.23 0.04 24.81
CA ARG A 3 -17.97 0.17 24.07
C ARG A 3 -17.82 1.62 23.59
N PRO A 4 -16.67 2.29 23.78
CA PRO A 4 -16.46 3.64 23.25
C PRO A 4 -16.57 3.63 21.73
N GLY A 5 -17.30 4.60 21.16
CA GLY A 5 -17.50 4.69 19.71
C GLY A 5 -16.19 4.78 18.94
N TRP A 6 -15.19 5.49 19.48
CA TRP A 6 -13.88 5.64 18.84
C TRP A 6 -13.15 4.32 18.66
N VAL A 7 -13.26 3.38 19.61
CA VAL A 7 -12.61 2.06 19.53
C VAL A 7 -13.18 1.24 18.38
N ILE A 8 -14.50 1.30 18.21
CA ILE A 8 -15.20 0.63 17.11
C ILE A 8 -14.75 1.22 15.77
N VAL A 9 -14.80 2.55 15.64
CA VAL A 9 -14.43 3.25 14.40
C VAL A 9 -12.98 2.98 14.03
N ILE A 10 -12.04 3.15 14.96
CA ILE A 10 -10.61 2.92 14.71
C ILE A 10 -10.32 1.45 14.45
N GLY A 11 -10.96 0.54 15.19
CA GLY A 11 -10.82 -0.90 14.95
C GLY A 11 -11.24 -1.27 13.53
N VAL A 12 -12.40 -0.80 13.06
CA VAL A 12 -12.93 -1.09 11.72
C VAL A 12 -12.07 -0.46 10.64
N ILE A 13 -11.75 0.83 10.75
CA ILE A 13 -10.88 1.53 9.78
C ILE A 13 -9.51 0.85 9.74
N GLY A 14 -8.94 0.51 10.89
CA GLY A 14 -7.66 -0.16 10.97
C GLY A 14 -7.66 -1.55 10.33
N MET A 15 -8.73 -2.33 10.49
CA MET A 15 -8.90 -3.59 9.79
C MET A 15 -8.93 -3.40 8.27
N ILE A 16 -9.71 -2.42 7.78
CA ILE A 16 -9.80 -2.10 6.34
C ILE A 16 -8.42 -1.72 5.79
N ILE A 17 -7.69 -0.84 6.48
CA ILE A 17 -6.31 -0.44 6.10
C ILE A 17 -5.38 -1.64 6.12
N GLY A 18 -5.46 -2.51 7.13
CA GLY A 18 -4.69 -3.74 7.22
C GLY A 18 -4.91 -4.66 6.01
N PHE A 19 -6.17 -4.89 5.63
CA PHE A 19 -6.52 -5.69 4.46
C PHE A 19 -6.01 -5.06 3.15
N PHE A 20 -6.27 -3.77 2.92
CA PHE A 20 -5.76 -3.10 1.72
C PHE A 20 -4.23 -3.04 1.69
N GLY A 21 -3.57 -2.94 2.84
CA GLY A 21 -2.12 -2.98 2.96
C GLY A 21 -1.55 -4.35 2.59
N ILE A 22 -2.20 -5.44 3.03
CA ILE A 22 -1.85 -6.81 2.63
C ILE A 22 -2.01 -6.98 1.11
N LEU A 23 -3.13 -6.53 0.53
CA LEU A 23 -3.34 -6.60 -0.91
C LEU A 23 -2.32 -5.75 -1.68
N GLY A 24 -2.04 -4.53 -1.20
CA GLY A 24 -1.07 -3.62 -1.81
C GLY A 24 0.35 -4.20 -1.81
N THR A 25 0.75 -4.85 -0.71
CA THR A 25 2.05 -5.53 -0.62
C THR A 25 2.11 -6.79 -1.46
N GLY A 26 1.02 -7.55 -1.56
CA GLY A 26 0.89 -8.65 -2.51
C GLY A 26 1.10 -8.20 -3.96
N LYS A 27 0.52 -7.07 -4.35
CA LYS A 27 0.78 -6.46 -5.66
C LYS A 27 2.25 -6.10 -5.84
N SER A 28 2.91 -5.51 -4.82
CA SER A 28 4.35 -5.18 -4.90
C SER A 28 5.25 -6.41 -5.12
N ILE A 29 4.89 -7.57 -4.56
CA ILE A 29 5.62 -8.83 -4.74
C ILE A 29 5.44 -9.36 -6.17
N ILE A 30 4.24 -9.25 -6.73
CA ILE A 30 3.91 -9.77 -8.08
C ILE A 30 4.26 -8.75 -9.18
N MET A 31 4.49 -7.48 -8.82
CA MET A 31 4.78 -6.38 -9.74
C MET A 31 5.83 -6.70 -10.80
N PRO A 32 6.99 -7.34 -10.50
CA PRO A 32 7.97 -7.67 -11.53
C PRO A 32 7.38 -8.52 -12.65
N ARG A 33 6.58 -9.55 -12.30
CA ARG A 33 5.91 -10.41 -13.28
C ARG A 33 4.84 -9.67 -14.07
N VAL A 34 4.12 -8.75 -13.43
CA VAL A 34 3.13 -7.91 -14.13
C VAL A 34 3.81 -7.01 -15.16
N ILE A 35 4.95 -6.43 -14.81
CA ILE A 35 5.72 -5.59 -15.73
C ILE A 35 6.30 -6.41 -16.88
N GLU A 36 6.84 -7.60 -16.61
CA GLU A 36 7.31 -8.52 -17.66
C GLU A 36 6.19 -8.88 -18.63
N LEU A 37 5.01 -9.26 -18.11
CA LEU A 37 3.84 -9.57 -18.93
C LEU A 37 3.38 -8.34 -19.75
N GLN A 38 3.40 -7.15 -19.16
CA GLN A 38 3.06 -5.92 -19.89
C GLN A 38 4.06 -5.61 -21.00
N ARG A 39 5.37 -5.88 -20.79
CA ARG A 39 6.39 -5.72 -21.82
C ARG A 39 6.21 -6.72 -22.97
N GLU A 40 5.87 -7.96 -22.66
CA GLU A 40 5.58 -8.99 -23.67
C GLU A 40 4.38 -8.61 -24.54
N ILE A 41 3.27 -8.19 -23.93
CA ILE A 41 2.08 -7.72 -24.65
C ILE A 41 2.39 -6.49 -25.52
N LEU A 42 3.19 -5.55 -25.02
CA LEU A 42 3.57 -4.37 -25.80
C LEU A 42 4.46 -4.73 -27.00
N ALA A 43 5.37 -5.69 -26.85
CA ALA A 43 6.21 -6.17 -27.94
C ALA A 43 5.38 -6.90 -29.01
N GLU A 44 4.43 -7.74 -28.59
CA GLU A 44 3.51 -8.43 -29.52
C GLU A 44 2.64 -7.42 -30.30
N LEU A 45 2.18 -6.34 -29.64
CA LEU A 45 1.45 -5.25 -30.31
C LEU A 45 2.32 -4.45 -31.29
N GLU A 46 3.61 -4.31 -31.01
CA GLU A 46 4.57 -3.65 -31.91
C GLU A 46 4.77 -4.49 -33.18
N GLU A 47 4.96 -5.80 -33.05
CA GLU A 47 5.08 -6.72 -34.19
C GLU A 47 3.79 -6.73 -35.05
N VAL A 48 2.61 -6.76 -34.42
CA VAL A 48 1.31 -6.72 -35.14
C VAL A 48 1.07 -5.36 -35.81
N SER A 49 1.55 -4.27 -35.22
CA SER A 49 1.48 -2.92 -35.78
C SER A 49 2.25 -2.79 -37.10
N GLU A 50 3.38 -3.51 -37.25
CA GLU A 50 4.18 -3.51 -38.47
C GLU A 50 3.55 -4.32 -39.63
N GLU A 51 2.59 -5.23 -39.35
CA GLU A 51 2.05 -6.23 -40.28
C GLU A 51 0.67 -5.89 -40.93
N ASP A 52 0.36 -4.61 -41.16
CA ASP A 52 -0.94 -4.08 -41.69
C ASP A 52 -2.10 -4.10 -40.66
N TRP A 53 -3.11 -3.22 -40.85
CA TRP A 53 -4.50 -3.21 -40.31
C TRP A 53 -5.04 -1.97 -39.54
N TRP A 54 -4.27 -0.92 -39.23
CA TRP A 54 -4.83 0.25 -38.52
C TRP A 54 -5.17 1.44 -39.45
N ASP A 55 -6.27 1.31 -40.21
CA ASP A 55 -6.85 2.40 -41.03
C ASP A 55 -7.88 3.26 -40.25
N TYR A 56 -7.75 3.33 -38.92
CA TYR A 56 -8.67 4.07 -38.04
C TYR A 56 -7.98 5.25 -37.36
N GLU A 57 -8.65 6.40 -37.39
CA GLU A 57 -8.34 7.74 -36.81
C GLU A 57 -8.04 7.80 -35.30
N GLU A 58 -7.75 6.66 -34.65
CA GLU A 58 -7.36 6.60 -33.24
C GLU A 58 -5.84 6.69 -33.09
N LEU A 59 -5.39 7.28 -31.98
CA LEU A 59 -3.99 7.64 -31.67
C LEU A 59 -2.94 6.69 -32.28
N PRO A 60 -1.86 7.22 -32.92
CA PRO A 60 -0.87 6.37 -33.57
C PRO A 60 -0.32 5.36 -32.56
N PRO A 61 -0.37 4.04 -32.85
CA PRO A 61 0.00 2.98 -31.92
C PRO A 61 1.40 3.19 -31.31
N GLU A 62 2.30 3.76 -32.11
CA GLU A 62 3.65 4.21 -31.71
C GLU A 62 3.65 5.08 -30.44
N ARG A 63 2.73 6.06 -30.32
CA ARG A 63 2.64 6.92 -29.12
C ARG A 63 2.17 6.15 -27.89
N ILE A 64 1.27 5.18 -28.07
CA ILE A 64 0.76 4.36 -26.96
C ILE A 64 1.88 3.45 -26.46
N ILE A 65 2.63 2.84 -27.37
CA ILE A 65 3.80 2.00 -27.07
C ILE A 65 4.90 2.84 -26.41
N GLU A 66 5.19 4.05 -26.92
CA GLU A 66 6.19 4.95 -26.33
C GLU A 66 5.80 5.39 -24.89
N ILE A 67 4.53 5.72 -24.67
CA ILE A 67 4.04 6.05 -23.32
C ILE A 67 4.12 4.81 -22.43
N GLY A 68 3.73 3.63 -22.93
CA GLY A 68 3.79 2.35 -22.22
C GLY A 68 5.21 1.98 -21.79
N THR A 69 6.19 2.10 -22.68
CA THR A 69 7.59 1.80 -22.40
C THR A 69 8.19 2.78 -21.39
N ARG A 70 7.92 4.09 -21.52
CA ARG A 70 8.33 5.11 -20.53
C ARG A 70 7.68 4.90 -19.16
N LEU A 71 6.45 4.40 -19.11
CA LEU A 71 5.76 4.07 -17.85
C LEU A 71 6.40 2.88 -17.12
N LEU A 72 6.94 1.92 -17.89
CA LEU A 72 7.52 0.66 -17.39
C LEU A 72 9.04 0.68 -17.29
N ASP A 73 9.67 1.82 -17.59
CA ASP A 73 11.11 2.00 -17.42
C ASP A 73 11.42 2.27 -15.93
N LEU A 74 11.55 1.16 -15.19
CA LEU A 74 11.94 1.14 -13.79
C LEU A 74 13.37 0.62 -13.67
N PRO A 75 14.19 1.24 -12.81
CA PRO A 75 15.56 0.79 -12.64
C PRO A 75 15.60 -0.59 -11.99
N ASP A 76 16.59 -1.41 -12.36
CA ASP A 76 16.68 -2.82 -11.93
C ASP A 76 16.66 -3.02 -10.40
N TRP A 77 17.22 -2.07 -9.66
CA TRP A 77 17.25 -2.11 -8.20
C TRP A 77 15.83 -2.00 -7.59
N PHE A 78 14.89 -1.36 -8.29
CA PHE A 78 13.52 -1.16 -7.81
C PHE A 78 12.76 -2.49 -7.73
N TYR A 79 13.00 -3.43 -8.64
CA TYR A 79 12.35 -4.76 -8.59
C TYR A 79 12.75 -5.52 -7.32
N LYS A 80 14.05 -5.61 -7.04
CA LYS A 80 14.57 -6.26 -5.82
C LYS A 80 14.04 -5.58 -4.57
N TRP A 81 14.04 -4.25 -4.57
CA TRP A 81 13.49 -3.47 -3.47
C TRP A 81 11.99 -3.75 -3.28
N SER A 82 11.18 -3.75 -4.36
CA SER A 82 9.73 -3.96 -4.32
C SER A 82 9.38 -5.34 -3.74
N ILE A 83 10.12 -6.38 -4.08
CA ILE A 83 9.92 -7.73 -3.53
C ILE A 83 10.21 -7.75 -2.02
N ILE A 84 11.40 -7.30 -1.61
CA ILE A 84 11.81 -7.28 -0.19
C ILE A 84 10.82 -6.45 0.64
N PHE A 85 10.49 -5.27 0.13
CA PHE A 85 9.60 -4.34 0.78
C PHE A 85 8.15 -4.84 0.81
N GLY A 86 7.73 -5.57 -0.23
CA GLY A 86 6.46 -6.29 -0.27
C GLY A 86 6.37 -7.33 0.84
N ILE A 87 7.40 -8.16 1.03
CA ILE A 87 7.45 -9.18 2.08
C ILE A 87 7.44 -8.54 3.48
N ILE A 88 8.29 -7.54 3.72
CA ILE A 88 8.32 -6.81 5.01
C ILE A 88 6.97 -6.16 5.27
N GLY A 89 6.42 -5.47 4.27
CA GLY A 89 5.13 -4.80 4.36
C GLY A 89 4.00 -5.78 4.65
N PHE A 90 4.02 -6.98 4.07
CA PHE A 90 3.03 -8.02 4.32
C PHE A 90 2.97 -8.37 5.81
N PHE A 91 4.12 -8.62 6.45
CA PHE A 91 4.18 -8.88 7.89
C PHE A 91 3.74 -7.67 8.73
N VAL A 92 4.13 -6.45 8.33
CA VAL A 92 3.71 -5.22 9.02
C VAL A 92 2.18 -5.06 8.96
N TYR A 93 1.54 -5.24 7.81
CA TYR A 93 0.09 -5.10 7.69
C TYR A 93 -0.68 -6.27 8.29
N MET A 94 -0.14 -7.50 8.29
CA MET A 94 -0.69 -8.59 9.10
C MET A 94 -0.69 -8.25 10.58
N TYR A 95 0.43 -7.75 11.10
CA TYR A 95 0.53 -7.31 12.49
C TYR A 95 -0.40 -6.12 12.79
N TYR A 96 -0.55 -5.19 11.84
CA TYR A 96 -1.49 -4.10 11.93
C TYR A 96 -2.94 -4.58 12.01
N LEU A 97 -3.34 -5.48 11.12
CA LEU A 97 -4.67 -6.10 11.11
C LEU A 97 -4.94 -6.81 12.44
N PHE A 98 -3.97 -7.59 12.92
CA PHE A 98 -4.03 -8.26 14.22
C PHE A 98 -4.23 -7.26 15.36
N ALA A 99 -3.45 -6.17 15.40
CA ALA A 99 -3.56 -5.14 16.42
C ALA A 99 -4.91 -4.41 16.36
N SER A 100 -5.47 -4.15 15.17
CA SER A 100 -6.80 -3.56 14.99
C SER A 100 -7.91 -4.47 15.52
N ILE A 101 -7.83 -5.78 15.27
CA ILE A 101 -8.76 -6.77 15.83
C ILE A 101 -8.64 -6.79 17.36
N TRP A 102 -7.41 -6.79 17.90
CA TRP A 102 -7.17 -6.77 19.34
C TRP A 102 -7.76 -5.51 20.00
N LEU A 103 -7.65 -4.36 19.33
CA LEU A 103 -8.23 -3.09 19.76
C LEU A 103 -9.76 -3.16 19.77
N PHE A 104 -10.36 -3.70 18.71
CA PHE A 104 -11.80 -3.91 18.61
C PHE A 104 -12.34 -4.84 19.70
N LEU A 105 -11.55 -5.83 20.13
CA LEU A 105 -11.87 -6.76 21.21
C LEU A 105 -11.62 -6.20 22.63
N ILE A 106 -11.14 -4.96 22.77
CA ILE A 106 -10.91 -4.27 24.06
C ILE A 106 -9.99 -5.10 25.00
N LYS A 107 -8.94 -5.69 24.43
CA LYS A 107 -7.93 -6.42 25.21
C LYS A 107 -6.94 -5.45 25.85
N LYS A 108 -6.49 -5.74 27.06
CA LYS A 108 -5.56 -4.90 27.86
C LYS A 108 -4.31 -4.44 27.10
N SER A 109 -3.71 -5.35 26.33
CA SER A 109 -2.49 -5.06 25.55
C SER A 109 -2.76 -4.35 24.22
N ALA A 110 -4.02 -4.17 23.82
CA ALA A 110 -4.36 -3.75 22.46
C ALA A 110 -3.84 -2.36 22.11
N VAL A 111 -3.93 -1.40 23.04
CA VAL A 111 -3.44 -0.04 22.81
C VAL A 111 -1.93 -0.03 22.52
N LYS A 112 -1.14 -0.79 23.28
CA LYS A 112 0.31 -0.90 23.08
C LYS A 112 0.64 -1.56 21.73
N LEU A 113 -0.03 -2.67 21.41
CA LEU A 113 0.17 -3.37 20.14
C LEU A 113 -0.19 -2.46 18.95
N PHE A 114 -1.28 -1.70 19.08
CA PHE A 114 -1.74 -0.77 18.05
C PHE A 114 -0.78 0.39 17.83
N TYR A 115 -0.19 0.97 18.88
CA TYR A 115 0.86 1.98 18.73
C TYR A 115 2.11 1.46 18.01
N ILE A 116 2.52 0.22 18.30
CA ILE A 116 3.65 -0.39 17.61
C ILE A 116 3.29 -0.61 16.13
N ALA A 117 2.11 -1.14 15.86
CA ALA A 117 1.65 -1.40 14.50
C ALA A 117 1.56 -0.13 13.66
N ILE A 118 0.98 0.95 14.21
CA ILE A 118 0.84 2.21 13.49
C ILE A 118 2.21 2.87 13.28
N GLY A 119 3.11 2.78 14.25
CA GLY A 119 4.49 3.24 14.11
C GLY A 119 5.23 2.53 12.98
N LEU A 120 5.15 1.19 12.93
CA LEU A 120 5.73 0.39 11.85
C LEU A 120 5.13 0.75 10.49
N SER A 121 3.80 0.93 10.42
CA SER A 121 3.10 1.33 9.19
C SER A 121 3.54 2.73 8.70
N ILE A 122 3.73 3.68 9.62
CA ILE A 122 4.26 5.02 9.31
C ILE A 122 5.69 4.94 8.78
N CYS A 123 6.58 4.20 9.45
CA CYS A 123 7.96 4.00 8.98
C CYS A 123 7.98 3.38 7.58
N LEU A 124 7.13 2.38 7.35
CA LEU A 124 6.99 1.73 6.05
C LEU A 124 6.51 2.72 4.98
N SER A 125 5.48 3.53 5.25
CA SER A 125 5.00 4.55 4.30
C SER A 125 6.08 5.58 3.96
N LEU A 126 6.86 6.03 4.95
CA LEU A 126 7.96 6.98 4.74
C LEU A 126 9.06 6.37 3.86
N SER A 127 9.47 5.12 4.13
CA SER A 127 10.45 4.43 3.28
C SER A 127 9.97 4.31 1.83
N ARG A 128 8.68 4.00 1.61
CA ARG A 128 8.10 3.98 0.24
C ARG A 128 8.15 5.33 -0.43
N MET A 129 7.81 6.41 0.28
CA MET A 129 7.83 7.75 -0.28
C MET A 129 9.24 8.17 -0.69
N ILE A 130 10.24 7.85 0.12
CA ILE A 130 11.65 8.12 -0.20
C ILE A 130 12.06 7.40 -1.49
N VAL A 131 11.79 6.10 -1.57
CA VAL A 131 12.14 5.31 -2.76
C VAL A 131 11.37 5.77 -4.00
N ALA A 132 10.09 6.07 -3.86
CA ALA A 132 9.27 6.62 -4.94
C ALA A 132 9.86 7.92 -5.51
N GLY A 133 10.37 8.80 -4.64
CA GLY A 133 11.05 10.03 -5.05
C GLY A 133 12.31 9.78 -5.90
N PHE A 134 13.02 8.68 -5.66
CA PHE A 134 14.21 8.31 -6.45
C PHE A 134 13.89 7.64 -7.78
N THR A 135 12.71 7.03 -7.94
CA THR A 135 12.36 6.31 -9.18
C THR A 135 12.07 7.23 -10.36
N GLN A 136 11.67 8.49 -10.14
CA GLN A 136 11.28 9.47 -11.17
C GLN A 136 10.29 8.96 -12.24
N SER A 137 9.60 7.84 -11.97
CA SER A 137 8.63 7.21 -12.87
C SER A 137 7.21 7.51 -12.43
N ILE A 138 6.25 7.32 -13.33
CA ILE A 138 4.82 7.48 -13.03
C ILE A 138 4.36 6.42 -12.00
N ILE A 139 4.90 5.20 -12.07
CA ILE A 139 4.68 4.17 -11.04
C ILE A 139 5.18 4.68 -9.68
N GLY A 140 6.35 5.32 -9.64
CA GLY A 140 6.86 6.01 -8.46
C GLY A 140 5.88 7.05 -7.93
N PHE A 141 5.35 7.91 -8.80
CA PHE A 141 4.35 8.91 -8.41
C PHE A 141 3.09 8.28 -7.78
N PHE A 142 2.53 7.23 -8.38
CA PHE A 142 1.39 6.52 -7.80
C PHE A 142 1.73 5.87 -6.45
N LEU A 143 2.93 5.29 -6.32
CA LEU A 143 3.40 4.73 -5.06
C LEU A 143 3.54 5.80 -3.98
N MET A 144 4.05 6.98 -4.33
CA MET A 144 4.17 8.14 -3.45
C MET A 144 2.80 8.65 -3.01
N ALA A 145 1.86 8.84 -3.94
CA ALA A 145 0.49 9.29 -3.65
C ALA A 145 -0.27 8.30 -2.76
N GLY A 146 -0.15 7.00 -3.03
CA GLY A 146 -0.75 5.97 -2.17
C GLY A 146 -0.14 5.97 -0.77
N SER A 147 1.18 6.11 -0.66
CA SER A 147 1.88 6.10 0.61
C SER A 147 1.60 7.36 1.46
N SER A 148 1.44 8.53 0.82
CA SER A 148 1.11 9.77 1.50
C SER A 148 -0.32 9.76 2.06
N LEU A 149 -1.29 9.19 1.33
CA LEU A 149 -2.66 8.99 1.83
C LEU A 149 -2.66 8.09 3.06
N VAL A 150 -2.01 6.93 2.98
CA VAL A 150 -1.91 5.98 4.12
C VAL A 150 -1.22 6.63 5.32
N LEU A 151 -0.16 7.40 5.08
CA LEU A 151 0.54 8.16 6.12
C LEU A 151 -0.39 9.18 6.81
N ALA A 152 -1.12 9.98 6.03
CA ALA A 152 -2.05 10.97 6.56
C ALA A 152 -3.15 10.32 7.42
N VAL A 153 -3.75 9.23 6.94
CA VAL A 153 -4.76 8.48 7.68
C VAL A 153 -4.20 7.89 8.98
N ASN A 154 -3.00 7.30 8.93
CA ASN A 154 -2.34 6.78 10.14
C ASN A 154 -2.04 7.89 11.17
N ILE A 155 -1.63 9.08 10.74
CA ILE A 155 -1.40 10.21 11.65
C ILE A 155 -2.71 10.62 12.32
N VAL A 156 -3.80 10.75 11.57
CA VAL A 156 -5.13 11.09 12.12
C VAL A 156 -5.57 10.03 13.14
N ILE A 157 -5.47 8.75 12.79
CA ILE A 157 -5.82 7.66 13.70
C ILE A 157 -4.95 7.69 14.97
N LEU A 158 -3.64 7.91 14.82
CA LEU A 158 -2.71 8.00 15.94
C LEU A 158 -3.11 9.12 16.91
N ILE A 159 -3.47 10.29 16.39
CA ILE A 159 -3.95 11.44 17.20
C ILE A 159 -5.22 11.06 17.95
N ILE A 160 -6.20 10.43 17.28
CA ILE A 160 -7.45 10.02 17.92
C ILE A 160 -7.16 9.03 19.05
N VAL A 161 -6.33 8.00 18.82
CA VAL A 161 -5.96 7.03 19.87
C VAL A 161 -5.17 7.69 21.00
N ALA A 162 -4.31 8.66 20.69
CA ALA A 162 -3.52 9.39 21.69
C ALA A 162 -4.38 10.23 22.62
N LEU A 163 -5.35 10.96 22.08
CA LEU A 163 -6.17 11.93 22.82
C LEU A 163 -7.35 11.30 23.57
N ASN A 164 -7.84 10.13 23.15
CA ASN A 164 -8.99 9.48 23.80
C ASN A 164 -8.62 8.75 25.09
N ASP A 165 -9.58 8.66 26.01
CA ASP A 165 -9.44 7.94 27.27
C ASP A 165 -9.30 6.43 27.04
N LYS A 166 -8.29 5.83 27.70
CA LYS A 166 -7.91 4.42 27.61
C LYS A 166 -8.33 3.61 28.85
N SER A 167 -9.02 4.24 29.80
CA SER A 167 -9.52 3.62 31.04
C SER A 167 -10.27 2.29 30.81
N VAL A 168 -11.02 2.21 29.71
CA VAL A 168 -11.81 1.02 29.32
C VAL A 168 -10.95 -0.23 29.08
N PHE A 169 -9.66 -0.07 28.76
CA PHE A 169 -8.73 -1.19 28.56
C PHE A 169 -8.09 -1.68 29.86
N VAL A 170 -8.22 -0.92 30.95
CA VAL A 170 -7.68 -1.29 32.28
C VAL A 170 -8.69 -2.12 33.07
N THR A 171 -9.99 -1.87 32.88
CA THR A 171 -11.10 -2.47 33.64
C THR A 171 -11.66 -3.78 33.08
N SER A 172 -11.18 -4.28 31.93
CA SER A 172 -11.76 -5.48 31.28
C SER A 172 -11.36 -6.84 31.90
N GLU A 173 -10.74 -6.85 33.09
CA GLU A 173 -10.33 -8.05 33.85
C GLU A 173 -11.01 -8.20 35.23
N ALA A 174 -12.07 -7.42 35.52
CA ALA A 174 -12.95 -7.66 36.67
C ALA A 174 -14.21 -8.41 36.24
#